data_AF-A0A9X9Q7C3-F1
#
_entry.id   AF-A0A9X9Q7C3-F1
#
_cell.length_a   1.000
_cell.length_b   1.000
_cell.length_c   1.000
_cell.angle_alpha   90.00
_cell.angle_beta   90.00
_cell.angle_gamma   90.00
#
_symmetry.space_group_name_H-M   'P 1'
#
loop_
_entity.id
_entity.type
_entity.pdbx_description
1 polymer ?
#
loop_
_entity_poly.entity_id
_entity_poly.type
_entity_poly.pdbx_seq_one_letter_code
_entity_poly.pdbx_strand_id
1 'polypeptide(L)'
;SDQSYVISFVVPNQKRLTLLAQQKGVEGSWVDICNNPAMEAEILKEIREAANAMKLERFETPIKVRLSPEPWTPETGLVTDAFKLKRKELKNHYLKDIERMYGGK
;
A
#
# COMPACT_ATOMS: atom_id res chain seq x y z
N SER A 1 11.22 14.40 8.16
CA SER A 1 10.38 13.42 8.85
C SER A 1 11.30 12.64 9.76
N ASP A 2 11.12 12.76 11.07
CA ASP A 2 11.96 12.11 12.10
C ASP A 2 11.36 10.77 12.56
N GLN A 3 10.53 10.18 11.70
CA GLN A 3 9.76 8.98 12.02
C GLN A 3 10.58 7.73 11.67
N SER A 4 10.92 6.94 12.68
CA SER A 4 11.75 5.73 12.57
C SER A 4 10.92 4.48 12.25
N TYR A 5 10.05 4.53 11.23
CA TYR A 5 9.25 3.37 10.83
C TYR A 5 9.06 3.26 9.32
N VAL A 6 8.80 2.04 8.87
CA VAL A 6 8.56 1.73 7.45
C VAL A 6 7.07 1.88 7.12
N ILE A 7 6.80 2.43 5.94
CA ILE A 7 5.47 2.48 5.32
C ILE A 7 5.51 1.67 4.02
N SER A 8 4.37 1.15 3.59
CA SER A 8 4.26 0.38 2.35
C SER A 8 3.21 0.94 1.41
N PHE A 9 3.45 0.74 0.12
CA PHE A 9 2.49 0.98 -0.95
C PHE A 9 2.23 -0.35 -1.65
N VAL A 10 0.96 -0.67 -1.87
CA VAL A 10 0.53 -1.96 -2.43
C VAL A 10 -0.39 -1.69 -3.61
N VAL A 11 -0.11 -2.34 -4.74
CA VAL A 11 -1.08 -2.47 -5.84
C VAL A 11 -1.84 -3.78 -5.61
N PRO A 12 -3.06 -3.73 -5.05
CA PRO A 12 -3.80 -4.94 -4.72
C PRO A 12 -4.32 -5.66 -5.96
N ASN A 13 -4.47 -6.98 -5.86
CA ASN A 13 -5.24 -7.74 -6.85
C ASN A 13 -6.73 -7.39 -6.71
N GLN A 14 -7.30 -6.81 -7.76
CA GLN A 14 -8.67 -6.30 -7.74
C GLN A 14 -9.71 -7.33 -7.31
N LYS A 15 -9.68 -8.53 -7.90
CA LYS A 15 -10.65 -9.59 -7.57
C LYS A 15 -10.59 -10.00 -6.10
N ARG A 16 -9.38 -10.18 -5.57
CA ARG A 16 -9.18 -10.61 -4.17
C ARG A 16 -9.57 -9.53 -3.18
N LEU A 17 -9.18 -8.28 -3.43
CA LEU A 17 -9.50 -7.18 -2.52
C LEU A 17 -10.99 -6.87 -2.50
N THR A 18 -11.68 -6.92 -3.65
CA THR A 18 -13.14 -6.72 -3.70
C THR A 18 -13.88 -7.81 -2.94
N LEU A 19 -13.46 -9.08 -3.05
CA LEU A 19 -14.06 -10.17 -2.27
C LEU A 19 -13.87 -9.95 -0.76
N LEU A 20 -12.66 -9.54 -0.35
CA LEU A 20 -12.37 -9.22 1.04
C LEU A 20 -13.21 -8.03 1.53
N ALA A 21 -13.40 -7.00 0.69
CA ALA A 21 -14.23 -5.85 1.01
C ALA A 21 -15.69 -6.27 1.27
N GLN A 22 -16.26 -7.12 0.42
CA GLN A 22 -17.61 -7.66 0.60
C GLN A 22 -17.74 -8.44 1.92
N GLN A 23 -16.77 -9.28 2.26
CA GLN A 23 -16.75 -10.02 3.52
C GLN A 23 -16.69 -9.11 4.76
N LYS A 24 -16.07 -7.93 4.62
CA LYS A 24 -15.96 -6.92 5.66
C LYS A 24 -17.11 -5.91 5.66
N GLY A 25 -18.08 -6.05 4.74
CA GLY A 25 -19.19 -5.10 4.59
C GLY A 25 -18.75 -3.73 4.06
N VAL A 26 -17.60 -3.66 3.36
CA VAL A 26 -17.12 -2.45 2.71
C VAL A 26 -17.66 -2.41 1.28
N GLU A 27 -18.48 -1.41 1.01
CA GLU A 27 -19.08 -1.15 -0.30
C GLU A 27 -18.48 0.10 -0.94
N GLY A 28 -18.54 0.19 -2.28
CA GLY A 28 -18.08 1.33 -3.04
C GLY A 28 -17.43 0.97 -4.37
N SER A 29 -16.95 1.98 -5.09
CA SER A 29 -16.14 1.78 -6.29
C SER A 29 -14.77 1.18 -5.94
N TRP A 30 -14.03 0.71 -6.95
CA TRP A 30 -12.66 0.24 -6.76
C TRP A 30 -11.77 1.25 -6.04
N VAL A 31 -11.91 2.52 -6.41
CA VAL A 31 -11.18 3.63 -5.81
C VAL A 31 -11.59 3.81 -4.34
N ASP A 32 -12.88 3.70 -4.02
CA ASP A 32 -13.36 3.82 -2.64
C ASP A 32 -12.83 2.69 -1.76
N ILE A 33 -12.83 1.45 -2.27
CA ILE A 33 -12.27 0.28 -1.57
C ILE A 33 -10.79 0.48 -1.29
N CYS A 34 -10.00 0.95 -2.27
CA CYS A 34 -8.57 1.24 -2.07
C CYS A 34 -8.31 2.45 -1.15
N ASN A 35 -9.28 3.36 -0.98
CA ASN A 35 -9.18 4.49 -0.05
C ASN A 35 -9.77 4.20 1.32
N ASN A 36 -10.34 3.02 1.54
CA ASN A 36 -11.03 2.68 2.78
C ASN A 36 -10.01 2.27 3.87
N PRO A 37 -9.97 2.95 5.03
CA PRO A 37 -9.05 2.62 6.12
C PRO A 37 -9.22 1.20 6.68
N ALA A 38 -10.43 0.63 6.64
CA ALA A 38 -10.66 -0.76 7.07
C ALA A 38 -9.97 -1.76 6.14
N MET A 39 -9.91 -1.45 4.84
CA MET A 39 -9.21 -2.29 3.86
C MET A 39 -7.70 -2.15 4.00
N GLU A 40 -7.19 -0.94 4.24
CA GLU A 40 -5.77 -0.73 4.57
C GLU A 40 -5.38 -1.50 5.84
N ALA A 41 -6.22 -1.49 6.88
CA ALA A 41 -5.97 -2.24 8.12
C ALA A 41 -5.91 -3.75 7.90
N GLU A 42 -6.79 -4.32 7.07
CA GLU A 42 -6.79 -5.75 6.78
C GLU A 42 -5.54 -6.16 5.98
N ILE A 43 -5.15 -5.38 4.97
CA ILE A 43 -3.92 -5.64 4.21
C ILE A 43 -2.66 -5.49 5.08
N LEU A 44 -2.64 -4.49 5.97
CA LEU A 44 -1.55 -4.34 6.93
C LEU A 44 -1.44 -5.55 7.87
N LYS A 45 -2.57 -6.13 8.27
CA LYS A 45 -2.61 -7.34 9.08
C LYS A 45 -2.02 -8.53 8.31
N GLU A 46 -2.41 -8.75 7.05
CA GLU A 46 -1.82 -9.79 6.18
C GLU A 46 -0.31 -9.61 6.03
N ILE A 47 0.17 -8.38 5.82
CA ILE A 47 1.61 -8.07 5.72
C ILE A 47 2.33 -8.43 7.03
N ARG A 48 1.76 -8.09 8.19
CA ARG A 48 2.35 -8.40 9.50
C ARG A 48 2.40 -9.91 9.76
N GLU A 49 1.34 -10.64 9.39
CA GLU A 49 1.30 -12.09 9.50
C GLU A 49 2.38 -12.74 8.63
N ALA A 50 2.53 -12.29 7.38
CA ALA A 50 3.59 -12.76 6.48
C ALA A 50 5.00 -12.42 7.01
N ALA A 51 5.21 -11.20 7.50
CA ALA A 51 6.47 -10.77 8.09
C ALA A 51 6.86 -11.61 9.32
N ASN A 52 5.89 -11.88 10.21
CA ASN A 52 6.09 -12.74 11.37
C ASN A 52 6.42 -14.18 10.96
N ALA A 53 5.74 -14.73 9.96
CA ALA A 53 6.02 -16.06 9.43
C ALA A 53 7.44 -16.17 8.85
N MET A 54 7.93 -15.10 8.24
CA MET A 54 9.29 -14.95 7.72
C MET A 54 10.33 -14.55 8.79
N LYS A 55 9.91 -14.34 10.04
CA LYS A 55 10.76 -13.89 11.17
C LYS A 55 11.49 -12.58 10.88
N LEU A 56 10.83 -11.66 10.17
CA LEU A 56 11.39 -10.32 9.93
C LEU A 56 11.44 -9.52 11.22
N GLU A 57 12.43 -8.63 11.32
CA GLU A 57 12.55 -7.73 12.46
C GLU A 57 11.46 -6.67 12.44
N ARG A 58 11.15 -6.11 13.62
CA ARG A 58 10.08 -5.10 13.75
C ARG A 58 10.32 -3.87 12.88
N PHE A 59 11.57 -3.47 12.70
CA PHE A 59 11.92 -2.31 11.88
C PHE A 59 11.79 -2.57 10.37
N GLU A 60 11.69 -3.84 9.94
CA GLU A 60 11.48 -4.22 8.54
C GLU A 60 9.99 -4.30 8.20
N THR A 61 9.13 -4.45 9.22
CA THR A 61 7.68 -4.60 9.03
C THR A 61 6.99 -3.23 8.92
N PRO A 62 6.25 -2.97 7.84
CA PRO A 62 5.49 -1.73 7.70
C PRO A 62 4.48 -1.53 8.82
N ILE A 63 4.34 -0.29 9.30
CA ILE A 63 3.31 0.06 10.29
C ILE A 63 2.09 0.76 9.68
N LYS A 64 2.23 1.27 8.46
CA LYS A 64 1.16 1.89 7.66
C LYS A 64 1.27 1.38 6.22
N VAL A 65 0.13 1.22 5.58
CA VAL A 65 0.03 0.80 4.18
C VAL A 65 -0.89 1.76 3.43
N ARG A 66 -0.58 1.98 2.16
CA ARG A 66 -1.44 2.69 1.21
C ARG A 66 -1.76 1.78 0.04
N LEU A 67 -3.05 1.62 -0.27
CA LEU A 67 -3.47 0.85 -1.44
C LEU A 67 -3.56 1.77 -2.66
N SER A 68 -2.93 1.35 -3.76
CA SER A 68 -2.97 2.04 -5.04
C SER A 68 -4.08 1.48 -5.91
N PRO A 69 -5.13 2.25 -6.22
CA PRO A 69 -6.15 1.80 -7.17
C PRO A 69 -5.58 1.70 -8.59
N GLU A 70 -4.56 2.50 -8.91
CA GLU A 70 -3.90 2.49 -10.21
C GLU A 70 -2.73 1.48 -10.23
N PRO A 71 -2.66 0.60 -11.23
CA PRO A 71 -1.56 -0.34 -11.36
C PRO A 71 -0.27 0.38 -11.78
N TRP A 72 0.86 -0.15 -11.32
CA TRP A 72 2.17 0.31 -11.78
C TRP A 72 2.51 -0.36 -13.11
N THR A 73 2.40 0.38 -14.20
CA THR A 73 2.73 -0.07 -15.55
C THR A 73 3.88 0.78 -16.12
N PRO A 74 4.59 0.29 -17.15
CA PRO A 74 5.62 1.11 -17.81
C PRO A 74 5.04 2.42 -18.37
N GLU A 75 3.78 2.39 -18.81
CA GLU A 75 3.04 3.53 -19.35
C GLU A 75 2.77 4.63 -18.29
N THR A 76 2.53 4.24 -17.03
CA THR A 76 2.43 5.22 -15.93
C THR A 76 3.79 5.81 -15.52
N GLY A 77 4.89 5.28 -16.06
CA GLY A 77 6.24 5.74 -15.75
C GLY A 77 6.74 5.37 -14.35
N LEU A 78 5.96 4.62 -13.57
CA LEU A 78 6.29 4.22 -12.20
C LEU A 78 7.22 3.00 -12.13
N VAL A 79 7.27 2.23 -13.22
CA VAL A 79 8.16 1.09 -13.40
C VAL A 79 8.92 1.18 -14.73
N THR A 80 9.98 0.39 -14.87
CA THR A 80 10.63 0.15 -16.17
C THR A 80 9.79 -0.83 -17.00
N ASP A 81 10.14 -0.99 -18.28
CA ASP A 81 9.50 -1.99 -19.17
C ASP A 81 9.64 -3.42 -18.65
N ALA A 82 10.67 -3.67 -17.82
CA ALA A 82 10.89 -4.93 -17.11
C ALA A 82 10.23 -4.97 -15.71
N PHE A 83 9.26 -4.08 -15.44
CA PHE A 83 8.54 -3.96 -14.17
C PHE A 83 9.41 -3.69 -12.93
N LYS A 84 10.63 -3.14 -13.10
CA LYS A 84 11.46 -2.70 -11.97
C LYS A 84 10.96 -1.35 -11.46
N LEU A 85 10.87 -1.20 -10.14
CA LEU A 85 10.39 0.02 -9.48
C LEU A 85 11.31 1.22 -9.79
N LYS A 86 10.75 2.32 -10.32
CA LYS A 86 11.44 3.61 -10.43
C LYS A 86 11.23 4.39 -9.14
N ARG A 87 12.10 4.15 -8.15
CA ARG A 87 11.96 4.68 -6.77
C ARG A 87 11.75 6.21 -6.71
N LYS A 88 12.44 6.99 -7.56
CA LYS A 88 12.30 8.44 -7.62
C LYS A 88 10.88 8.84 -8.07
N GLU A 89 10.39 8.21 -9.14
CA GLU A 89 9.06 8.51 -9.69
C GLU A 89 7.94 8.08 -8.73
N LEU A 90 8.06 6.88 -8.13
CA LEU A 90 7.14 6.43 -7.09
C LEU A 90 7.11 7.38 -5.89
N LYS A 91 8.27 7.85 -5.43
CA LYS A 91 8.34 8.81 -4.33
C LYS A 91 7.65 10.13 -4.68
N ASN A 92 7.84 10.64 -5.90
CA ASN A 92 7.21 11.87 -6.36
C ASN A 92 5.69 11.70 -6.49
N HIS A 93 5.25 10.59 -7.08
CA HIS A 93 3.84 10.27 -7.26
C HIS A 93 3.10 10.17 -5.92
N TYR A 94 3.68 9.46 -4.95
CA TYR A 94 3.09 9.27 -3.61
C TYR A 94 3.51 10.31 -2.57
N LEU A 95 4.14 11.42 -2.95
CA LEU A 95 4.73 12.37 -1.99
C LEU A 95 3.71 12.83 -0.94
N LYS A 96 2.49 13.15 -1.36
CA LYS A 96 1.39 13.55 -0.47
C LYS A 96 0.99 12.44 0.50
N ASP A 97 0.89 11.20 0.02
CA ASP A 97 0.57 10.05 0.88
C ASP A 97 1.72 9.76 1.86
N ILE A 98 2.98 9.87 1.42
CA ILE A 98 4.17 9.73 2.28
C ILE A 98 4.14 10.77 3.40
N GLU A 99 3.90 12.04 3.07
CA GLU A 99 3.79 13.12 4.05
C GLU A 99 2.66 12.88 5.04
N ARG A 100 1.44 12.56 4.55
CA ARG A 100 0.30 12.20 5.40
C ARG A 100 0.63 11.02 6.33
N MET A 101 1.21 9.96 5.79
CA MET A 101 1.53 8.76 6.57
C MET A 101 2.60 9.02 7.62
N TYR A 102 3.56 9.91 7.38
CA TYR A 102 4.55 10.27 8.40
C TYR A 102 4.08 11.36 9.38
N GLY A 103 2.79 11.73 9.34
CA GLY A 103 2.23 12.74 10.23
C GLY A 103 2.56 14.15 9.76
N GLY A 104 2.26 14.44 8.50
CA GLY A 104 2.26 15.79 7.96
C GLY A 104 1.63 16.74 8.97
N LYS A 105 2.40 17.77 9.34
CA LYS A 105 1.96 18.85 10.24
C LYS A 105 0.71 19.53 9.68
#